data_AF-A0A0K8J9U3-F1
#
_entry.id   AF-A0A0K8J9U3-F1
#
_cell.length_a   1.000
_cell.length_b   1.000
_cell.length_c   1.000
_cell.angle_alpha   90.00
_cell.angle_beta   90.00
_cell.angle_gamma   90.00
#
_symmetry.space_group_name_H-M   'P 1'
#
loop_
_entity.id
_entity.type
_entity.pdbx_description
1 polymer ?
#
loop_
_entity_poly.entity_id
_entity_poly.type
_entity_poly.pdbx_seq_one_letter_code
_entity_poly.pdbx_strand_id
1 'polypeptide(L)'
;MGPWSVLCFGRQVVRRLTAGLVGIVAVCKFGSISFMAVSMLVSLAAYAFAFGLSFAIGFVLLLFVHEFGHFFASRVVGLHVSKPLFIPFLGAVISLKQRPYNAKMEANIAIGGPAAGTLSALVCLALYLWTDDILILVVAYAACLLNLFNLIPCEPLDGGRIAAAISPNLWWVGSFSVGALFCYTQNIFLFVILVVSLLRLWKGDVLGSYYDLTLRQRLAVLFWYLGLLSVLGVMTLYIADLLHN
;
A
#
# COMPACT_ATOMS: atom_id res chain seq x y z
N MET A 1 48.89 2.16 -19.81
CA MET A 1 48.06 1.79 -18.63
C MET A 1 48.47 0.39 -18.19
N GLY A 2 49.03 0.25 -16.99
CA GLY A 2 49.69 -1.01 -16.57
C GLY A 2 48.71 -2.14 -16.23
N PRO A 3 49.08 -3.41 -16.48
CA PRO A 3 48.22 -4.60 -16.28
C PRO A 3 47.74 -4.80 -14.84
N TRP A 4 48.41 -4.17 -13.87
CA TRP A 4 48.07 -4.17 -12.45
C TRP A 4 46.79 -3.41 -12.10
N SER A 5 46.41 -2.39 -12.90
CA SER A 5 45.18 -1.61 -12.66
C SER A 5 43.90 -2.39 -13.00
N VAL A 6 43.96 -3.27 -14.01
CA VAL A 6 42.83 -4.09 -14.46
C VAL A 6 42.52 -5.21 -13.45
N LEU A 7 43.54 -5.81 -12.85
CA LEU A 7 43.39 -6.85 -11.82
C LEU A 7 42.79 -6.31 -10.51
N CYS A 8 43.17 -5.11 -10.09
CA CYS A 8 42.58 -4.47 -8.91
C CYS A 8 41.10 -4.07 -9.13
N PHE A 9 40.77 -3.57 -10.31
CA PHE A 9 39.39 -3.22 -10.67
C PHE A 9 38.47 -4.46 -10.69
N GLY A 10 38.94 -5.56 -11.30
CA GLY A 10 38.21 -6.82 -11.31
C GLY A 10 37.95 -7.37 -9.91
N ARG A 11 38.94 -7.32 -9.01
CA ARG A 11 38.80 -7.79 -7.61
C ARG A 11 37.84 -6.92 -6.80
N GLN A 12 37.77 -5.62 -7.08
CA GLN A 12 36.86 -4.69 -6.40
C GLN A 12 35.40 -4.84 -6.88
N VAL A 13 35.20 -5.09 -8.18
CA VAL A 13 33.88 -5.40 -8.75
C VAL A 13 33.38 -6.75 -8.24
N VAL A 14 34.23 -7.79 -8.25
CA VAL A 14 33.88 -9.11 -7.70
C VAL A 14 33.54 -9.01 -6.21
N ARG A 15 34.29 -8.24 -5.41
CA ARG A 15 33.99 -8.03 -3.97
C ARG A 15 32.66 -7.30 -3.73
N ARG A 16 32.29 -6.36 -4.61
CA ARG A 16 31.00 -5.64 -4.53
C ARG A 16 29.83 -6.52 -4.94
N LEU A 17 30.02 -7.36 -5.98
CA LEU A 17 29.03 -8.33 -6.42
C LEU A 17 28.83 -9.46 -5.40
N THR A 18 29.91 -9.95 -4.78
CA THR A 18 29.81 -10.95 -3.71
C THR A 18 29.22 -10.38 -2.43
N ALA A 19 29.55 -9.14 -2.05
CA ALA A 19 28.88 -8.46 -0.92
C ALA A 19 27.39 -8.20 -1.19
N GLY A 20 27.02 -7.85 -2.43
CA GLY A 20 25.63 -7.73 -2.85
C GLY A 20 24.89 -9.08 -2.82
N LEU A 21 25.50 -10.14 -3.33
CA LEU A 21 24.95 -11.51 -3.28
C LEU A 21 24.86 -12.04 -1.84
N VAL A 22 25.85 -11.79 -0.99
CA VAL A 22 25.82 -12.16 0.43
C VAL A 22 24.78 -11.34 1.19
N GLY A 23 24.56 -10.06 0.85
CA GLY A 23 23.48 -9.25 1.38
C GLY A 23 22.10 -9.79 0.97
N ILE A 24 21.92 -10.18 -0.29
CA ILE A 24 20.69 -10.80 -0.80
C ILE A 24 20.46 -12.18 -0.14
N VAL A 25 21.51 -12.99 0.01
CA VAL A 25 21.44 -14.31 0.67
C VAL A 25 21.23 -14.20 2.18
N ALA A 26 21.77 -13.17 2.84
CA ALA A 26 21.52 -12.87 4.24
C ALA A 26 20.07 -12.45 4.46
N VAL A 27 19.50 -11.64 3.57
CA VAL A 27 18.06 -11.30 3.54
C VAL A 27 17.19 -12.54 3.33
N CYS A 28 17.64 -13.50 2.51
CA CYS A 28 16.94 -14.76 2.29
C CYS A 28 17.00 -15.77 3.46
N LYS A 29 17.83 -15.52 4.50
CA LYS A 29 17.99 -16.44 5.65
C LYS A 29 17.31 -15.99 6.95
N PHE A 30 16.69 -14.81 6.97
CA PHE A 30 15.93 -14.36 8.13
C PHE A 30 14.51 -14.96 8.13
N GLY A 31 14.06 -15.47 9.28
CA GLY A 31 12.65 -15.85 9.44
C GLY A 31 11.73 -14.66 9.15
N SER A 32 10.51 -14.92 8.68
CA SER A 32 9.55 -13.89 8.24
C SER A 32 9.35 -12.75 9.25
N ILE A 33 9.51 -13.03 10.55
CA ILE A 33 9.39 -12.06 11.65
C ILE A 33 10.59 -11.10 11.71
N SER A 34 11.81 -11.59 11.53
CA SER A 34 13.02 -10.76 11.56
C SER A 34 13.11 -9.86 10.33
N PHE A 35 12.69 -10.35 9.16
CA PHE A 35 12.59 -9.52 7.96
C PHE A 35 11.54 -8.41 8.12
N MET A 36 10.39 -8.71 8.71
CA MET A 36 9.37 -7.73 9.05
C MET A 36 9.89 -6.66 10.02
N ALA A 37 10.60 -7.06 11.08
CA ALA A 37 11.17 -6.11 12.04
C ALA A 37 12.22 -5.19 11.40
N VAL A 38 13.14 -5.75 10.59
CA VAL A 38 14.18 -4.97 9.90
C VAL A 38 13.57 -3.98 8.91
N SER A 39 12.57 -4.39 8.13
CA SER A 39 11.93 -3.52 7.14
C SER A 39 11.10 -2.39 7.76
N MET A 40 10.43 -2.65 8.89
CA MET A 40 9.76 -1.61 9.67
C MET A 40 10.78 -0.62 10.24
N LEU A 41 11.92 -1.09 10.77
CA LEU A 41 12.98 -0.22 11.29
C LEU A 41 13.62 0.64 10.20
N VAL A 42 13.85 0.09 9.00
CA VAL A 42 14.37 0.85 7.85
C VAL A 42 13.40 1.95 7.43
N SER A 43 12.10 1.63 7.35
CA SER A 43 11.06 2.62 7.01
C SER A 43 10.97 3.70 8.09
N LEU A 44 10.98 3.29 9.36
CA LEU A 44 10.97 4.20 10.50
C LEU A 44 12.15 5.15 10.46
N ALA A 45 13.37 4.64 10.24
CA ALA A 45 14.57 5.46 10.16
C ALA A 45 14.51 6.49 9.01
N ALA A 46 14.02 6.07 7.85
CA ALA A 46 13.90 6.96 6.70
C ALA A 46 12.81 8.03 6.89
N TYR A 47 11.63 7.66 7.40
CA TYR A 47 10.59 8.63 7.74
C TYR A 47 11.01 9.55 8.89
N ALA A 48 11.75 9.03 9.88
CA ALA A 48 12.27 9.84 10.99
C ALA A 48 13.28 10.87 10.51
N PHE A 49 14.13 10.50 9.54
CA PHE A 49 15.06 11.42 8.91
C PHE A 49 14.35 12.50 8.08
N ALA A 50 13.26 12.15 7.39
CA ALA A 50 12.54 13.08 6.51
C ALA A 50 11.55 14.01 7.26
N PHE A 51 10.85 13.48 8.27
CA PHE A 51 9.69 14.14 8.88
C PHE A 51 9.72 14.16 10.42
N GLY A 52 10.78 13.62 11.03
CA GLY A 52 10.92 13.52 12.49
C GLY A 52 10.40 12.19 13.06
N LEU A 53 10.99 11.78 14.18
CA LEU A 53 10.75 10.46 14.79
C LEU A 53 9.29 10.26 15.21
N SER A 54 8.67 11.26 15.82
CA SER A 54 7.29 11.17 16.32
C SER A 54 6.28 10.93 15.20
N PHE A 55 6.41 11.65 14.07
CA PHE A 55 5.58 11.41 12.89
C PHE A 55 5.86 10.04 12.28
N ALA A 56 7.14 9.64 12.18
CA ALA A 56 7.51 8.35 11.62
C ALA A 56 6.90 7.17 12.40
N ILE A 57 6.89 7.24 13.73
CA ILE A 57 6.24 6.23 14.58
C ILE A 57 4.75 6.19 14.27
N GLY A 58 4.07 7.35 14.26
CA GLY A 58 2.65 7.44 13.92
C GLY A 58 2.35 6.85 12.54
N PHE A 59 3.12 7.22 11.53
CA PHE A 59 2.93 6.76 10.15
C PHE A 59 3.17 5.25 9.97
N VAL A 60 4.21 4.69 10.60
CA VAL A 60 4.44 3.24 10.59
C VAL A 60 3.31 2.49 11.29
N LEU A 61 2.76 3.03 12.39
CA LEU A 61 1.59 2.44 13.04
C LEU A 61 0.35 2.47 12.13
N LEU A 62 0.13 3.56 11.38
CA LEU A 62 -0.97 3.64 10.41
C LEU A 62 -0.84 2.59 9.31
N LEU A 63 0.35 2.44 8.72
CA LEU A 63 0.63 1.38 7.74
C LEU A 63 0.37 0.00 8.34
N PHE A 64 0.82 -0.23 9.57
CA PHE A 64 0.60 -1.50 10.25
C PHE A 64 -0.89 -1.79 10.45
N VAL A 65 -1.68 -0.82 10.91
CA VAL A 65 -3.13 -0.98 11.12
C VAL A 65 -3.85 -1.24 9.79
N HIS A 66 -3.49 -0.51 8.74
CA HIS A 66 -4.03 -0.73 7.39
C HIS A 66 -3.79 -2.18 6.94
N GLU A 67 -2.55 -2.66 7.02
CA GLU A 67 -2.21 -4.01 6.56
C GLU A 67 -2.79 -5.11 7.44
N PHE A 68 -2.91 -4.84 8.74
CA PHE A 68 -3.62 -5.72 9.66
C PHE A 68 -5.11 -5.83 9.31
N GLY A 69 -5.69 -4.76 8.74
CA GLY A 69 -7.04 -4.77 8.16
C GLY A 69 -7.20 -5.80 7.05
N HIS A 70 -6.26 -5.85 6.09
CA HIS A 70 -6.25 -6.91 5.06
C HIS A 70 -6.08 -8.30 5.66
N PHE A 71 -5.19 -8.45 6.65
CA PHE A 71 -4.97 -9.71 7.33
C PHE A 71 -6.26 -10.20 8.00
N PHE A 72 -6.92 -9.36 8.77
CA PHE A 72 -8.17 -9.72 9.44
C PHE A 72 -9.28 -10.03 8.43
N ALA A 73 -9.45 -9.20 7.40
CA ALA A 73 -10.45 -9.44 6.35
C ALA A 73 -10.22 -10.78 5.62
N SER A 74 -8.97 -11.14 5.34
CA SER A 74 -8.65 -12.44 4.74
C SER A 74 -9.02 -13.64 5.62
N ARG A 75 -8.90 -13.50 6.95
CA ARG A 75 -9.32 -14.52 7.92
C ARG A 75 -10.83 -14.63 8.02
N VAL A 76 -11.53 -13.49 8.06
CA VAL A 76 -13.02 -13.44 8.09
C VAL A 76 -13.61 -14.12 6.84
N VAL A 77 -12.95 -13.93 5.70
CA VAL A 77 -13.37 -14.50 4.42
C VAL A 77 -12.90 -15.96 4.24
N GLY A 78 -12.19 -16.53 5.22
CA GLY A 78 -11.84 -17.95 5.29
C GLY A 78 -10.56 -18.34 4.55
N LEU A 79 -9.74 -17.38 4.10
CA LEU A 79 -8.45 -17.68 3.47
C LEU A 79 -7.36 -17.92 4.51
N HIS A 80 -6.59 -18.99 4.29
CA HIS A 80 -5.39 -19.27 5.08
C HIS A 80 -4.22 -18.41 4.59
N VAL A 81 -4.09 -17.22 5.15
CA VAL A 81 -2.97 -16.32 4.87
C VAL A 81 -1.72 -16.67 5.70
N SER A 82 -0.55 -16.48 5.09
CA SER A 82 0.72 -16.50 5.81
C SER A 82 0.84 -15.30 6.76
N LYS A 83 1.83 -15.31 7.65
CA LYS A 83 2.14 -14.14 8.49
C LYS A 83 2.44 -12.93 7.58
N PRO A 84 1.96 -11.72 7.91
CA PRO A 84 2.25 -10.51 7.15
C PRO A 84 3.78 -10.27 7.08
N LEU A 85 4.29 -9.87 5.92
CA LEU A 85 5.68 -9.48 5.72
C LEU A 85 5.73 -7.97 5.44
N PHE A 86 6.34 -7.18 6.32
CA PHE A 86 6.51 -5.75 6.05
C PHE A 86 7.55 -5.55 4.93
N ILE A 87 7.20 -4.77 3.91
CA ILE A 87 8.12 -4.30 2.86
C ILE A 87 8.42 -2.84 3.18
N PRO A 88 9.71 -2.44 3.19
CA PRO A 88 10.06 -1.06 3.47
C PRO A 88 9.36 -0.10 2.52
N PHE A 89 8.85 1.02 3.03
CA PHE A 89 8.20 2.11 2.27
C PHE A 89 6.86 1.81 1.61
N LEU A 90 6.54 0.55 1.31
CA LEU A 90 5.27 0.17 0.67
C LEU A 90 4.19 -0.30 1.65
N GLY A 91 4.56 -0.82 2.83
CA GLY A 91 3.62 -1.48 3.74
C GLY A 91 3.85 -2.99 3.80
N ALA A 92 2.94 -3.75 4.41
CA ALA A 92 3.09 -5.18 4.67
C ALA A 92 2.41 -6.06 3.63
N VAL A 93 3.20 -6.68 2.77
CA VAL A 93 2.69 -7.67 1.83
C VAL A 93 2.36 -8.97 2.55
N ILE A 94 1.09 -9.35 2.48
CA ILE A 94 0.62 -10.67 2.92
C ILE A 94 0.78 -11.64 1.75
N SER A 95 1.58 -12.69 1.95
CA SER A 95 1.64 -13.80 0.99
C SER A 95 0.42 -14.70 1.16
N LEU A 96 -0.52 -14.59 0.23
CA LEU A 96 -1.68 -15.47 0.10
C LEU A 96 -1.21 -16.89 -0.26
N LYS A 97 -1.49 -17.88 0.61
CA LYS A 97 -1.19 -19.29 0.31
C LYS A 97 -2.17 -19.90 -0.70
N GLN A 98 -3.33 -19.27 -0.87
CA GLN A 98 -4.39 -19.65 -1.79
C GLN A 98 -4.89 -18.39 -2.50
N ARG A 99 -5.05 -18.48 -3.83
CA ARG A 99 -5.65 -17.39 -4.59
C ARG A 99 -7.12 -17.24 -4.21
N PRO A 100 -7.67 -16.02 -4.16
CA PRO A 100 -9.09 -15.82 -3.93
C PRO A 100 -9.91 -16.60 -4.98
N TYR A 101 -11.11 -17.05 -4.61
CA TYR A 101 -11.96 -17.84 -5.50
C TYR A 101 -12.74 -16.99 -6.51
N ASN A 102 -13.05 -15.73 -6.17
CA ASN A 102 -13.73 -14.79 -7.05
C ASN A 102 -13.33 -13.34 -6.73
N ALA A 103 -13.63 -12.42 -7.66
CA ALA A 103 -13.31 -11.01 -7.51
C ALA A 103 -14.00 -10.36 -6.29
N LYS A 104 -15.19 -10.83 -5.87
CA LYS A 104 -15.87 -10.33 -4.67
C LYS A 104 -15.06 -10.63 -3.40
N MET A 105 -14.52 -11.85 -3.30
CA MET A 105 -13.69 -12.27 -2.17
C MET A 105 -12.44 -11.39 -2.09
N GLU A 106 -11.80 -11.14 -3.24
CA GLU A 106 -10.63 -10.28 -3.33
C GLU A 106 -10.97 -8.82 -2.96
N ALA A 107 -12.09 -8.29 -3.43
CA ALA A 107 -12.57 -6.95 -3.07
C ALA A 107 -12.89 -6.82 -1.58
N ASN A 108 -13.50 -7.84 -0.96
CA ASN A 108 -13.75 -7.83 0.49
C ASN A 108 -12.45 -7.76 1.30
N ILE A 109 -11.39 -8.46 0.84
CA ILE A 109 -10.07 -8.41 1.48
C ILE A 109 -9.42 -7.05 1.26
N ALA A 110 -9.50 -6.53 0.03
CA ALA A 110 -8.96 -5.22 -0.34
C ALA A 110 -9.67 -4.06 0.39
N ILE A 111 -10.97 -4.18 0.69
CA ILE A 111 -11.71 -3.21 1.53
C ILE A 111 -11.19 -3.19 2.98
N GLY A 112 -10.69 -4.33 3.48
CA GLY A 112 -10.25 -4.48 4.87
C GLY A 112 -9.19 -3.47 5.30
N GLY A 113 -8.22 -3.18 4.43
CA GLY A 113 -7.14 -2.23 4.73
C GLY A 113 -7.63 -0.79 4.84
N PRO A 114 -8.24 -0.22 3.78
CA PRO A 114 -8.86 1.10 3.84
C PRO A 114 -9.88 1.26 4.96
N ALA A 115 -10.66 0.22 5.29
CA ALA A 115 -11.59 0.27 6.42
C ALA A 115 -10.88 0.40 7.78
N ALA A 116 -9.86 -0.43 8.04
CA ALA A 116 -9.06 -0.34 9.25
C ALA A 116 -8.28 0.98 9.34
N GLY A 117 -7.75 1.44 8.21
CA GLY A 117 -7.07 2.73 8.12
C GLY A 117 -8.00 3.93 8.26
N THR A 118 -9.25 3.84 7.83
CA THR A 118 -10.27 4.88 8.10
C THR A 118 -10.59 4.93 9.58
N LEU A 119 -10.69 3.77 10.24
CA LEU A 119 -10.89 3.71 11.68
C LEU A 119 -9.71 4.32 12.45
N SER A 120 -8.46 4.05 12.04
CA SER A 120 -7.30 4.69 12.67
C SER A 120 -7.28 6.20 12.45
N ALA A 121 -7.64 6.68 11.25
CA ALA A 121 -7.79 8.10 10.98
C ALA A 121 -8.83 8.76 11.91
N LEU A 122 -9.99 8.10 12.12
CA LEU A 122 -11.04 8.58 13.02
C LEU A 122 -10.57 8.64 14.48
N VAL A 123 -9.83 7.62 14.93
CA VAL A 123 -9.26 7.60 16.27
C VAL A 123 -8.25 8.74 16.45
N CYS A 124 -7.34 8.95 15.48
CA CYS A 124 -6.40 10.07 15.53
C CYS A 124 -7.12 11.42 15.54
N LEU A 125 -8.14 11.61 14.71
CA LEU A 125 -8.94 12.84 14.71
C LEU A 125 -9.63 13.07 16.07
N ALA A 126 -10.25 12.04 16.65
CA ALA A 126 -10.88 12.13 17.96
C ALA A 126 -9.88 12.47 19.08
N LEU A 127 -8.68 11.89 19.03
CA LEU A 127 -7.60 12.21 19.97
C LEU A 127 -7.15 13.66 19.84
N TYR A 128 -6.98 14.16 18.62
CA TYR A 128 -6.66 15.56 18.39
C TYR A 128 -7.71 16.50 19.00
N LEU A 129 -9.01 16.21 18.84
CA LEU A 129 -10.08 17.04 19.41
C LEU A 129 -10.09 17.07 20.96
N TRP A 130 -9.31 16.20 21.62
CA TRP A 130 -9.14 16.21 23.07
C TRP A 130 -7.79 16.76 23.53
N THR A 131 -6.74 16.62 22.71
CA THR A 131 -5.38 17.00 23.11
C THR A 131 -4.89 18.29 22.46
N ASP A 132 -5.56 18.76 21.40
CA ASP A 132 -5.14 19.85 20.51
C ASP A 132 -3.72 19.68 19.95
N ASP A 133 -3.24 18.44 19.86
CA ASP A 133 -1.88 18.14 19.41
C ASP A 133 -1.82 18.08 17.87
N ILE A 134 -1.18 19.09 17.28
CA ILE A 134 -0.99 19.23 15.82
C ILE A 134 -0.34 17.99 15.22
N LEU A 135 0.57 17.31 15.92
CA LEU A 135 1.21 16.10 15.40
C LEU A 135 0.17 15.00 15.14
N ILE A 136 -0.78 14.82 16.06
CA ILE A 136 -1.86 13.83 15.91
C ILE A 136 -2.76 14.21 14.73
N LEU A 137 -3.04 15.51 14.53
CA LEU A 137 -3.81 16.00 13.39
C LEU A 137 -3.11 15.70 12.06
N VAL A 138 -1.79 15.96 11.97
CA VAL A 138 -0.99 15.63 10.77
C VAL A 138 -0.95 14.12 10.52
N VAL A 139 -0.86 13.30 11.58
CA VAL A 139 -0.94 11.84 11.46
C VAL A 139 -2.33 11.40 10.99
N ALA A 140 -3.42 12.01 11.49
CA ALA A 140 -4.78 11.75 11.02
C ALA A 140 -4.95 12.12 9.54
N TYR A 141 -4.38 13.25 9.11
CA TYR A 141 -4.37 13.67 7.72
C TYR A 141 -3.61 12.67 6.84
N ALA A 142 -2.41 12.26 7.26
CA ALA A 142 -1.61 11.25 6.57
C ALA A 142 -2.34 9.90 6.47
N ALA A 143 -3.07 9.50 7.51
CA ALA A 143 -3.93 8.31 7.47
C ALA A 143 -5.00 8.45 6.38
N CYS A 144 -5.70 9.58 6.32
CA CYS A 144 -6.74 9.79 5.31
C CYS A 144 -6.17 9.73 3.89
N LEU A 145 -5.05 10.42 3.64
CA LEU A 145 -4.38 10.43 2.35
C LEU A 145 -3.88 9.05 1.94
N LEU A 146 -3.27 8.29 2.86
CA LEU A 146 -2.79 6.94 2.60
C LEU A 146 -3.94 6.02 2.15
N ASN A 147 -5.08 6.07 2.84
CA ASN A 147 -6.24 5.25 2.50
C ASN A 147 -6.92 5.70 1.20
N LEU A 148 -7.05 7.01 0.96
CA LEU A 148 -7.56 7.54 -0.31
C LEU A 148 -6.67 7.14 -1.49
N PHE A 149 -5.35 7.23 -1.31
CA PHE A 149 -4.39 6.79 -2.31
C PHE A 149 -4.57 5.30 -2.61
N ASN A 150 -4.67 4.45 -1.58
CA ASN A 150 -4.91 3.02 -1.77
C ASN A 150 -6.29 2.71 -2.37
N LEU A 151 -7.27 3.60 -2.30
CA LEU A 151 -8.58 3.44 -2.95
C LEU A 151 -8.60 3.83 -4.43
N ILE A 152 -7.53 4.40 -4.99
CA ILE A 152 -7.46 4.70 -6.43
C ILE A 152 -7.68 3.39 -7.21
N PRO A 153 -8.58 3.36 -8.23
CA PRO A 153 -8.97 2.14 -8.93
C PRO A 153 -7.89 1.67 -9.93
N CYS A 154 -6.67 1.45 -9.46
CA CYS A 154 -5.49 1.15 -10.24
C CYS A 154 -4.65 0.12 -9.49
N GLU A 155 -4.17 -0.93 -10.16
CA GLU A 155 -3.21 -1.84 -9.53
C GLU A 155 -1.81 -1.22 -9.50
N PRO A 156 -0.97 -1.51 -8.49
CA PRO A 156 -1.11 -2.54 -7.44
C PRO A 156 -1.91 -2.11 -6.19
N LEU A 157 -2.60 -0.97 -6.21
CA LEU A 157 -3.35 -0.43 -5.07
C LEU A 157 -4.62 -1.26 -4.80
N ASP A 158 -5.15 -1.16 -3.58
CA ASP A 158 -6.34 -1.93 -3.15
C ASP A 158 -7.58 -1.59 -3.96
N GLY A 159 -7.72 -0.32 -4.34
CA GLY A 159 -8.78 0.18 -5.18
C GLY A 159 -8.82 -0.52 -6.53
N GLY A 160 -7.68 -0.97 -7.07
CA GLY A 160 -7.64 -1.82 -8.27
C GLY A 160 -8.38 -3.14 -8.07
N ARG A 161 -8.16 -3.82 -6.95
CA ARG A 161 -8.84 -5.09 -6.62
C ARG A 161 -10.34 -4.89 -6.36
N ILE A 162 -10.71 -3.80 -5.70
CA ILE A 162 -12.11 -3.43 -5.45
C ILE A 162 -12.82 -3.08 -6.77
N ALA A 163 -12.17 -2.26 -7.60
CA ALA A 163 -12.63 -1.86 -8.92
C ALA A 163 -12.90 -3.07 -9.81
N ALA A 164 -12.03 -4.08 -9.80
CA ALA A 164 -12.20 -5.28 -10.60
C ALA A 164 -13.49 -6.05 -10.29
N ALA A 165 -13.97 -6.02 -9.03
CA ALA A 165 -15.24 -6.60 -8.64
C ALA A 165 -16.47 -5.73 -9.02
N ILE A 166 -16.29 -4.42 -9.14
CA ILE A 166 -17.36 -3.49 -9.57
C ILE A 166 -17.49 -3.52 -11.09
N SER A 167 -16.42 -3.16 -11.78
CA SER A 167 -16.29 -3.15 -13.23
C SER A 167 -14.82 -3.09 -13.63
N PRO A 168 -14.31 -4.05 -14.43
CA PRO A 168 -12.93 -4.04 -14.92
C PRO A 168 -12.56 -2.75 -15.67
N ASN A 169 -13.53 -2.07 -16.30
CA ASN A 169 -13.30 -0.82 -17.03
C ASN A 169 -12.85 0.33 -16.12
N LEU A 170 -13.11 0.24 -14.82
CA LEU A 170 -12.74 1.27 -13.85
C LEU A 170 -11.21 1.35 -13.67
N TRP A 171 -10.46 0.33 -14.08
CA TRP A 171 -8.99 0.36 -14.13
C TRP A 171 -8.46 1.46 -15.05
N TRP A 172 -9.10 1.70 -16.20
CA TRP A 172 -8.72 2.79 -17.10
C TRP A 172 -8.81 4.16 -16.42
N VAL A 173 -9.86 4.37 -15.63
CA VAL A 173 -10.06 5.60 -14.86
C VAL A 173 -8.91 5.77 -13.84
N GLY A 174 -8.53 4.69 -13.16
CA GLY A 174 -7.42 4.70 -12.21
C GLY A 174 -6.07 4.96 -12.88
N SER A 175 -5.76 4.26 -13.97
CA SER A 175 -4.51 4.45 -14.71
C SER A 175 -4.39 5.88 -15.26
N PHE A 176 -5.48 6.44 -15.77
CA PHE A 176 -5.50 7.84 -16.22
C PHE A 176 -5.28 8.81 -15.06
N SER A 177 -5.93 8.59 -13.92
CA SER A 177 -5.77 9.43 -12.72
C SER A 177 -4.33 9.41 -12.21
N VAL A 178 -3.71 8.22 -12.12
CA VAL A 178 -2.29 8.09 -11.74
C VAL A 178 -1.37 8.72 -12.78
N GLY A 179 -1.68 8.58 -14.07
CA GLY A 179 -0.93 9.21 -15.16
C GLY A 179 -0.94 10.73 -15.06
N ALA A 180 -2.10 11.34 -14.81
CA ALA A 180 -2.24 12.77 -14.59
C ALA A 180 -1.44 13.25 -13.37
N LEU A 181 -1.53 12.52 -12.25
CA LEU A 181 -0.74 12.81 -11.05
C LEU A 181 0.76 12.71 -11.31
N PHE A 182 1.20 11.69 -12.06
CA PHE A 182 2.60 11.55 -12.45
C PHE A 182 3.08 12.74 -13.29
N CYS A 183 2.31 13.18 -14.30
CA CYS A 183 2.66 14.34 -15.11
C CYS A 183 2.81 15.61 -14.27
N TYR A 184 2.02 15.74 -13.20
CA TYR A 184 2.07 16.88 -12.29
C TYR A 184 3.25 16.81 -11.31
N THR A 185 3.45 15.68 -10.62
CA THR A 185 4.46 15.58 -9.55
C THR A 185 5.82 15.05 -10.00
N GLN A 186 5.91 14.49 -11.22
CA GLN A 186 7.10 13.83 -11.79
C GLN A 186 7.72 12.79 -10.84
N ASN A 187 6.89 12.14 -10.03
CA ASN A 187 7.36 11.26 -8.96
C ASN A 187 7.60 9.84 -9.50
N ILE A 188 8.79 9.30 -9.25
CA ILE A 188 9.20 7.97 -9.72
C ILE A 188 8.28 6.84 -9.19
N PHE A 189 7.69 6.98 -8.00
CA PHE A 189 6.79 5.98 -7.45
C PHE A 189 5.48 5.89 -8.26
N LEU A 190 4.91 7.03 -8.66
CA LEU A 190 3.72 7.06 -9.51
C LEU A 190 4.01 6.51 -10.90
N PHE A 191 5.22 6.75 -11.42
CA PHE A 191 5.65 6.15 -12.68
C PHE A 191 5.68 4.62 -12.59
N VAL A 192 6.24 4.06 -11.52
CA VAL A 192 6.27 2.60 -11.32
C VAL A 192 4.84 2.03 -11.22
N ILE A 193 3.96 2.67 -10.46
CA ILE A 193 2.54 2.27 -10.36
C ILE A 193 1.87 2.31 -11.74
N LEU A 194 2.07 3.39 -12.50
CA LEU A 194 1.52 3.55 -13.84
C LEU A 194 2.00 2.45 -14.79
N VAL A 195 3.30 2.16 -14.81
CA VAL A 195 3.87 1.10 -15.65
C VAL A 195 3.29 -0.27 -15.28
N VAL A 196 3.22 -0.60 -13.98
CA VAL A 196 2.62 -1.87 -13.51
C VAL A 196 1.16 -1.97 -13.93
N SER A 197 0.40 -0.89 -13.78
CA SER A 197 -1.01 -0.80 -14.17
C SER A 197 -1.21 -1.03 -15.68
N LEU A 198 -0.42 -0.34 -16.51
CA LEU A 198 -0.48 -0.48 -17.97
C LEU A 198 -0.08 -1.89 -18.45
N LEU A 199 0.94 -2.49 -17.83
CA LEU A 199 1.35 -3.86 -18.14
C LEU A 199 0.24 -4.87 -17.83
N ARG A 200 -0.54 -4.64 -16.77
CA ARG A 200 -1.66 -5.52 -16.40
C ARG A 200 -2.84 -5.33 -17.36
N LEU A 201 -3.17 -4.09 -17.72
CA LEU A 201 -4.18 -3.79 -18.75
C LEU A 201 -3.83 -4.45 -20.10
N TRP A 202 -2.55 -4.42 -20.50
CA TRP A 202 -2.09 -5.08 -21.73
C TRP A 202 -2.24 -6.60 -21.61
N LYS A 203 -1.78 -7.21 -20.51
CA LYS A 203 -1.84 -8.67 -20.33
C LYS A 203 -3.26 -9.24 -20.46
N GLY A 204 -4.29 -8.39 -20.33
CA GLY A 204 -5.64 -8.73 -20.72
C GLY A 204 -6.10 -9.99 -20.00
N ASP A 205 -5.86 -10.06 -18.68
CA ASP A 205 -6.28 -11.20 -17.87
C ASP A 205 -7.79 -11.36 -18.06
N VAL A 206 -8.06 -12.37 -18.86
CA VAL A 206 -9.30 -12.63 -19.57
C VAL A 206 -10.44 -12.66 -18.56
N LEU A 207 -11.56 -12.03 -18.95
CA LEU A 207 -12.89 -12.18 -18.39
C LEU A 207 -13.26 -13.67 -18.29
N GLY A 208 -12.71 -14.35 -17.29
CA GLY A 208 -13.12 -15.70 -16.90
C GLY A 208 -14.22 -15.62 -15.86
N SER A 209 -14.76 -16.79 -15.51
CA SER A 209 -15.75 -17.00 -14.44
C SER A 209 -15.38 -16.33 -13.10
N TYR A 210 -14.11 -15.95 -12.90
CA TYR A 210 -13.62 -15.19 -11.75
C TYR A 210 -14.32 -13.83 -11.53
N TYR A 211 -14.70 -13.13 -12.61
CA TYR A 211 -15.35 -11.81 -12.56
C TYR A 211 -16.89 -11.87 -12.73
N ASP A 212 -17.45 -13.08 -12.85
CA ASP A 212 -18.89 -13.31 -12.95
C ASP A 212 -19.55 -13.16 -11.58
N LEU A 213 -19.86 -11.91 -11.26
CA LEU A 213 -20.56 -11.53 -10.04
C LEU A 213 -21.99 -11.11 -10.35
N THR A 214 -22.91 -11.51 -9.48
CA THR A 214 -24.30 -11.06 -9.55
C THR A 214 -24.39 -9.54 -9.33
N LEU A 215 -25.39 -8.89 -9.93
CA LEU A 215 -25.60 -7.44 -9.79
C LEU A 215 -25.64 -7.00 -8.31
N ARG A 216 -26.30 -7.78 -7.45
CA ARG A 216 -26.37 -7.50 -6.01
C ARG A 216 -25.00 -7.49 -5.35
N GLN A 217 -24.10 -8.38 -5.76
CA GLN A 217 -22.73 -8.42 -5.23
C GLN A 217 -21.93 -7.21 -5.71
N ARG A 218 -22.06 -6.82 -6.98
CA ARG A 218 -21.39 -5.63 -7.52
C ARG A 218 -21.86 -4.36 -6.83
N LEU A 219 -23.17 -4.20 -6.64
CA LEU A 219 -23.75 -3.06 -5.93
C LEU A 219 -23.33 -3.03 -4.46
N ALA A 220 -23.23 -4.17 -3.79
CA ALA A 220 -22.73 -4.23 -2.41
C ALA A 220 -21.27 -3.76 -2.31
N VAL A 221 -20.39 -4.22 -3.20
CA VAL A 221 -18.98 -3.78 -3.22
C VAL A 221 -18.88 -2.30 -3.55
N LEU A 222 -19.66 -1.81 -4.52
CA LEU A 222 -19.73 -0.39 -4.87
C LEU A 222 -20.19 0.46 -3.69
N PHE A 223 -21.20 0.01 -2.94
CA PHE A 223 -21.70 0.72 -1.76
C PHE A 223 -20.60 0.88 -0.70
N TRP A 224 -19.86 -0.19 -0.39
CA TRP A 224 -18.74 -0.12 0.55
C TRP A 224 -17.61 0.78 0.05
N TYR A 225 -17.28 0.69 -1.24
CA TYR A 225 -16.25 1.51 -1.86
C TYR A 225 -16.58 3.00 -1.81
N LEU A 226 -17.79 3.39 -2.23
CA LEU A 226 -18.25 4.77 -2.19
C LEU A 226 -18.42 5.27 -0.75
N GLY A 227 -18.88 4.41 0.17
CA GLY A 227 -18.97 4.72 1.59
C GLY A 227 -17.60 5.11 2.17
N LEU A 228 -16.58 4.29 1.96
CA LEU A 228 -15.22 4.59 2.40
C LEU A 228 -14.67 5.87 1.77
N LEU A 229 -14.85 6.02 0.45
CA LEU A 229 -14.38 7.20 -0.27
C LEU A 229 -15.04 8.48 0.24
N SER A 230 -16.35 8.42 0.55
CA SER A 230 -17.08 9.55 1.10
C SER A 230 -16.62 9.95 2.49
N VAL A 231 -16.46 8.99 3.41
CA VAL A 231 -16.01 9.23 4.78
C VAL A 231 -14.60 9.81 4.77
N LEU A 232 -13.67 9.16 4.07
CA LEU A 232 -12.29 9.63 3.96
C LEU A 232 -12.19 10.99 3.27
N GLY A 233 -12.98 11.22 2.22
CA GLY A 233 -13.01 12.50 1.52
C GLY A 233 -13.47 13.64 2.42
N VAL A 234 -14.59 13.46 3.13
CA VAL A 234 -15.10 14.46 4.09
C VAL A 234 -14.11 14.69 5.22
N MET A 235 -13.54 13.63 5.80
CA MET A 235 -12.54 13.74 6.85
C MET A 235 -11.28 14.48 6.38
N THR A 236 -10.79 14.20 5.18
CA THR A 236 -9.61 14.86 4.61
C THR A 236 -9.86 16.36 4.48
N LEU A 237 -11.02 16.76 3.95
CA LEU A 237 -11.37 18.16 3.80
C LEU A 237 -11.53 18.85 5.16
N TYR A 238 -12.17 18.19 6.12
CA TYR A 238 -12.34 18.72 7.47
C TYR A 238 -10.99 18.92 8.19
N ILE A 239 -10.09 17.94 8.11
CA ILE A 239 -8.74 18.04 8.69
C ILE A 239 -7.91 19.10 7.97
N ALA A 240 -8.03 19.21 6.65
CA ALA A 240 -7.32 20.24 5.89
C ALA A 240 -7.74 21.66 6.31
N ASP A 241 -9.03 21.87 6.58
CA ASP A 241 -9.53 23.13 7.10
C ASP A 241 -8.96 23.42 8.50
N LEU A 242 -8.93 22.43 9.39
CA LEU A 242 -8.31 22.55 10.72
C LEU A 242 -6.80 22.84 10.68
N LEU A 243 -6.09 22.40 9.63
CA LEU A 243 -4.65 22.67 9.46
C LEU A 243 -4.36 24.08 8.92
N HIS A 244 -5.34 24.71 8.28
CA HIS A 244 -5.20 26.04 7.68
C HIS A 244 -5.69 27.17 8.60
N ASN A 245 -6.48 26.84 9.62
CA ASN A 245 -6.95 27.76 10.66
C ASN A 245 -5.98 27.79 11.85
#